data_AF-A0A2B7YLD1-F1
#
_entry.id   AF-A0A2B7YLD1-F1
#
_cell.length_a   1.000
_cell.length_b   1.000
_cell.length_c   1.000
_cell.angle_alpha   90.00
_cell.angle_beta   90.00
_cell.angle_gamma   90.00
#
_symmetry.space_group_name_H-M   'P 1'
#
loop_
_entity.id
_entity.type
_entity.pdbx_description
1 polymer ?
#
loop_
_entity_poly.entity_id
_entity_poly.type
_entity_poly.pdbx_seq_one_letter_code
_entity_poly.pdbx_strand_id
1 'polypeptide(L)'
;MKIHVQLQNMEKCTYTYPDKDFRICPSIQRDTKHWNNFYKHRVLIERTINLIKDTFVVEARKSRKTITTKVDVYFTGIAQLIGVLLAKALHKFKDIKSIKRLIA
;
A
#
# COMPACT_ATOMS: atom_id res chain seq x y z
N MET A 1 12.06 14.72 22.40
CA MET A 1 10.68 14.37 21.96
C MET A 1 9.85 14.10 23.20
N LYS A 2 9.02 15.07 23.64
CA LYS A 2 8.15 14.87 24.81
C LYS A 2 6.89 14.14 24.38
N ILE A 3 6.66 13.03 25.05
CA ILE A 3 5.55 12.10 24.84
C ILE A 3 4.42 12.55 25.75
N HIS A 4 3.30 13.03 25.20
CA HIS A 4 2.12 13.31 26.01
C HIS A 4 1.18 12.11 25.97
N VAL A 5 1.06 11.42 27.10
CA VAL A 5 0.06 10.35 27.29
C VAL A 5 -1.20 11.00 27.83
N GLN A 6 -2.28 10.94 27.06
CA GLN A 6 -3.60 11.38 27.51
C GLN A 6 -4.40 10.12 27.89
N LEU A 7 -4.77 10.01 29.16
CA LEU A 7 -5.64 8.95 29.68
C LEU A 7 -7.10 9.36 29.38
N GLN A 8 -7.67 8.87 28.29
CA GLN A 8 -9.11 8.95 28.07
C GLN A 8 -9.73 7.65 28.60
N ASN A 9 -10.36 7.73 29.78
CA ASN A 9 -11.14 6.69 30.43
C ASN A 9 -10.43 5.33 30.55
N MET A 10 -9.66 5.12 31.64
CA MET A 10 -9.18 3.88 32.32
C MET A 10 -8.81 2.59 31.54
N GLU A 11 -9.03 2.49 30.23
CA GLU A 11 -8.82 1.30 29.40
C GLU A 11 -8.06 1.62 28.10
N LYS A 12 -7.81 2.91 27.78
CA LYS A 12 -7.14 3.30 26.52
C LYS A 12 -6.06 4.36 26.71
N CYS A 13 -4.80 3.93 26.61
CA CYS A 13 -3.66 4.82 26.55
C CYS A 13 -3.53 5.44 25.15
N THR A 14 -3.85 6.73 25.02
CA THR A 14 -3.65 7.46 23.78
C THR A 14 -2.36 8.24 23.84
N TYR A 15 -1.44 7.91 22.93
CA TYR A 15 -0.23 8.67 22.74
C TYR A 15 -0.51 9.85 21.80
N THR A 16 -0.31 11.08 22.26
CA THR A 16 -0.33 12.26 21.40
C THR A 16 1.06 12.91 21.32
N TYR A 17 1.48 13.15 20.08
CA TYR A 17 2.66 13.94 19.77
C TYR A 17 2.19 15.37 19.48
N PRO A 18 2.77 16.40 20.13
CA PRO A 18 2.42 17.80 19.85
C PRO A 18 2.87 18.21 18.44
N ASP A 19 4.05 17.74 18.02
CA ASP A 19 4.57 17.88 16.65
C ASP A 19 4.37 16.58 15.88
N LYS A 20 3.20 16.44 15.23
CA LYS A 20 2.92 15.27 14.38
C LYS A 20 3.70 15.37 13.07
N ASP A 21 4.92 14.84 13.08
CA ASP A 21 5.68 14.55 11.85
C ASP A 21 5.51 13.07 11.46
N PHE A 22 4.88 12.83 10.31
CA PHE A 22 4.69 11.48 9.76
C PHE A 22 6.02 10.80 9.37
N ARG A 23 7.12 11.54 9.21
CA ARG A 23 8.45 10.96 8.98
C ARG A 23 9.01 10.28 10.23
N ILE A 24 8.71 10.83 11.40
CA ILE A 24 9.24 10.36 12.69
C ILE A 24 8.25 9.40 13.37
N CYS A 25 6.96 9.70 13.26
CA CYS A 25 5.88 8.92 13.86
C CYS A 25 4.81 8.62 12.81
N PRO A 26 5.02 7.60 11.96
CA PRO A 26 4.10 7.27 10.87
C PRO A 26 2.78 6.64 11.36
N SER A 27 2.68 6.32 12.66
CA SER A 27 1.50 5.68 13.22
C SER A 27 0.33 6.66 13.34
N ILE A 28 -0.78 6.30 12.72
CA ILE A 28 -2.06 6.96 12.92
C ILE A 28 -2.74 6.31 14.14
N GLN A 29 -3.29 7.14 15.02
CA GLN A 29 -4.02 6.68 16.20
C GLN A 29 -5.24 5.83 15.80
N ARG A 30 -5.34 4.64 16.39
CA ARG A 30 -6.45 3.69 16.15
C ARG A 30 -7.79 4.27 16.59
N ASP A 31 -8.85 3.84 15.93
CA ASP A 31 -10.25 4.25 16.15
C ASP A 31 -10.54 5.74 15.94
N THR A 32 -9.62 6.46 15.28
CA THR A 32 -9.92 7.80 14.75
C THR A 32 -10.69 7.69 13.44
N LYS A 33 -11.49 8.72 13.10
CA LYS A 33 -12.17 8.79 11.79
C LYS A 33 -11.19 8.63 10.62
N HIS A 34 -10.00 9.20 10.75
CA HIS A 34 -8.93 9.08 9.77
C HIS A 34 -8.41 7.64 9.65
N TRP A 35 -8.16 6.97 10.79
CA TRP A 35 -7.79 5.55 10.81
C TRP A 35 -8.84 4.66 10.15
N ASN A 36 -10.11 4.82 10.50
CA ASN A 36 -11.19 3.98 9.99
C ASN A 36 -11.36 4.13 8.47
N ASN A 37 -11.24 5.36 7.96
CA ASN A 37 -11.27 5.62 6.52
C ASN A 37 -10.08 4.96 5.80
N PHE A 38 -8.86 5.09 6.33
CA PHE A 38 -7.67 4.50 5.72
C PHE A 38 -7.67 2.96 5.79
N TYR A 39 -8.02 2.41 6.95
CA TYR A 39 -7.99 0.97 7.20
C TYR A 39 -9.01 0.20 6.34
N LYS A 40 -10.11 0.85 5.92
CA LYS A 40 -11.07 0.30 4.95
C LYS A 40 -10.40 -0.16 3.64
N HIS A 41 -9.33 0.52 3.22
CA HIS A 41 -8.60 0.20 1.99
C HIS A 41 -7.54 -0.88 2.15
N ARG A 42 -7.23 -1.32 3.39
CA ARG A 42 -6.15 -2.27 3.67
C ARG A 42 -6.21 -3.52 2.79
N VAL A 43 -7.38 -4.16 2.70
CA VAL A 43 -7.55 -5.40 1.90
C VAL A 43 -7.20 -5.17 0.43
N LEU A 44 -7.55 -4.01 -0.11
CA LEU A 44 -7.29 -3.64 -1.49
C LEU A 44 -5.79 -3.36 -1.71
N ILE A 45 -5.15 -2.69 -0.76
CA ILE A 45 -3.70 -2.43 -0.75
C ILE A 45 -2.91 -3.75 -0.70
N GLU A 46 -3.24 -4.65 0.23
CA GLU A 46 -2.57 -5.96 0.36
C GLU A 46 -2.72 -6.80 -0.90
N ARG A 47 -3.91 -6.82 -1.51
CA ARG A 47 -4.14 -7.48 -2.81
C ARG A 47 -3.28 -6.87 -3.92
N THR A 48 -3.13 -5.55 -3.93
CA THR A 48 -2.29 -4.84 -4.90
C THR A 48 -0.82 -5.20 -4.71
N ILE A 49 -0.34 -5.23 -3.47
CA ILE A 49 1.03 -5.63 -3.12
C ILE A 49 1.29 -7.09 -3.54
N ASN A 50 0.36 -8.01 -3.29
CA ASN A 50 0.51 -9.40 -3.70
C ASN A 50 0.58 -9.52 -5.23
N LEU A 51 -0.26 -8.78 -5.98
CA LEU A 51 -0.18 -8.76 -7.44
C LEU A 51 1.19 -8.26 -7.95
N ILE A 52 1.74 -7.23 -7.30
CA ILE A 52 3.08 -6.71 -7.62
C ILE A 52 4.15 -7.78 -7.39
N LYS A 53 4.10 -8.47 -6.25
CA LYS A 53 5.07 -9.52 -5.90
C LYS A 53 5.00 -10.72 -6.84
N ASP A 54 3.80 -11.24 -7.07
CA ASP A 54 3.57 -12.47 -7.82
C ASP A 54 3.68 -12.25 -9.34
N THR A 55 2.96 -11.26 -9.87
CA THR A 55 2.79 -11.09 -11.33
C THR A 55 4.04 -10.57 -12.00
N PHE A 56 4.79 -9.71 -11.31
CA PHE A 56 6.01 -9.09 -11.82
C PHE A 56 7.27 -9.71 -11.22
N VAL A 57 7.13 -10.81 -10.47
CA VAL A 57 8.23 -11.64 -9.97
C VAL A 57 9.24 -10.80 -9.17
N VAL A 58 8.76 -9.76 -8.47
CA VAL A 58 9.64 -8.88 -7.67
C VAL A 58 10.25 -9.67 -6.50
N GLU A 59 9.52 -10.65 -5.98
CA GLU A 59 9.92 -11.46 -4.83
C GLU A 59 10.98 -12.52 -5.17
N ALA A 60 10.91 -13.16 -6.34
CA ALA A 60 11.83 -14.25 -6.70
C ALA A 60 13.13 -13.76 -7.39
N ARG A 61 13.41 -12.45 -7.38
CA ARG A 61 14.62 -11.92 -8.02
C ARG A 61 15.88 -12.19 -7.20
N LYS A 62 16.93 -12.63 -7.90
CA LYS A 62 18.25 -12.92 -7.33
C LYS A 62 19.21 -11.71 -7.30
N SER A 63 18.78 -10.55 -7.80
CA SER A 63 19.62 -9.34 -7.82
C SER A 63 19.77 -8.76 -6.41
N ARG A 64 21.00 -8.53 -5.97
CA ARG A 64 21.33 -7.90 -4.67
C ARG A 64 21.56 -6.39 -4.78
N LYS A 65 21.49 -5.82 -5.99
CA LYS A 65 21.72 -4.39 -6.22
C LYS A 65 20.47 -3.59 -5.87
N THR A 66 20.58 -2.72 -4.86
CA THR A 66 19.47 -1.89 -4.37
C THR A 66 18.92 -0.92 -5.43
N ILE A 67 19.78 -0.39 -6.30
CA ILE A 67 19.37 0.52 -7.39
C ILE A 67 18.44 -0.21 -8.37
N THR A 68 18.84 -1.41 -8.80
CA THR A 68 18.05 -2.24 -9.72
C THR A 68 16.69 -2.56 -9.10
N THR A 69 16.66 -2.99 -7.83
CA THR A 69 15.40 -3.26 -7.12
C THR A 69 14.48 -2.05 -7.08
N LYS A 70 15.02 -0.84 -6.81
CA LYS A 70 14.21 0.39 -6.80
C LYS A 70 13.59 0.66 -8.16
N VAL A 71 14.40 0.65 -9.23
CA VAL A 71 13.93 0.89 -10.61
C VAL A 71 12.84 -0.10 -10.97
N ASP A 72 13.05 -1.37 -10.64
CA ASP A 72 12.10 -2.41 -10.99
C ASP A 72 10.77 -2.30 -10.23
N VAL A 73 10.79 -1.89 -8.96
CA VAL A 73 9.56 -1.65 -8.18
C VAL A 73 8.75 -0.51 -8.81
N TYR A 74 9.40 0.58 -9.22
CA TYR A 74 8.73 1.67 -9.93
C TYR A 74 8.17 1.21 -11.28
N PHE A 75 8.97 0.50 -12.07
CA PHE A 75 8.55 -0.02 -13.36
C PHE A 75 7.33 -0.95 -13.24
N THR A 76 7.35 -1.82 -12.24
CA THR A 76 6.23 -2.72 -11.92
C THR A 76 4.96 -1.95 -11.58
N GLY A 77 5.06 -0.91 -10.75
CA GLY A 77 3.92 -0.06 -10.41
C GLY A 77 3.33 0.65 -11.64
N ILE A 78 4.18 1.18 -12.51
CA ILE A 78 3.76 1.82 -13.77
C ILE A 78 3.05 0.80 -14.68
N ALA A 79 3.63 -0.39 -14.86
CA ALA A 79 3.04 -1.44 -15.69
C ALA A 79 1.68 -1.91 -15.14
N GLN A 80 1.53 -2.01 -13.82
CA GLN A 80 0.25 -2.35 -13.19
C GLN A 80 -0.82 -1.28 -13.47
N LEU A 81 -0.47 0.01 -13.39
CA LEU A 81 -1.40 1.11 -13.70
C LEU A 81 -1.82 1.10 -15.17
N ILE A 82 -0.89 0.82 -16.09
CA ILE A 82 -1.19 0.64 -17.51
C ILE A 82 -2.17 -0.53 -17.70
N GLY A 83 -1.98 -1.64 -16.99
CA GLY A 83 -2.90 -2.78 -17.01
C GLY A 83 -4.33 -2.41 -16.56
N VAL A 84 -4.46 -1.56 -15.54
CA VAL A 84 -5.77 -1.05 -15.08
C VAL A 84 -6.42 -0.15 -16.13
N LEU A 85 -5.64 0.73 -16.78
CA LEU A 85 -6.14 1.58 -17.87
C LEU A 85 -6.61 0.75 -19.06
N LEU A 86 -5.86 -0.29 -19.43
CA LEU A 86 -6.23 -1.21 -20.50
C LEU A 86 -7.51 -1.97 -20.18
N ALA A 87 -7.64 -2.49 -18.96
CA ALA A 87 -8.85 -3.18 -18.52
C ALA A 87 -10.08 -2.27 -18.54
N LYS A 88 -9.90 -0.99 -18.20
CA LYS A 88 -10.94 0.03 -18.28
C LYS A 88 -11.35 0.29 -19.73
N ALA A 89 -10.38 0.42 -20.64
CA ALA A 89 -10.65 0.65 -22.07
C ALA A 89 -11.38 -0.53 -22.73
N LEU A 90 -11.08 -1.76 -22.30
CA LEU A 90 -11.71 -2.98 -22.82
C LEU A 90 -13.01 -3.36 -22.09
N HIS A 91 -13.43 -2.58 -21.09
CA HIS A 91 -14.56 -2.90 -20.20
C HIS A 91 -14.45 -4.29 -19.51
N LYS A 92 -13.25 -4.89 -19.44
CA LYS A 92 -12.96 -6.21 -18.85
C LYS A 92 -12.35 -6.06 -17.45
N PHE A 93 -13.07 -5.44 -16.50
CA PHE A 93 -12.57 -5.22 -15.13
C PHE A 93 -12.33 -6.52 -14.33
N LYS A 94 -12.98 -7.62 -14.73
CA LYS A 94 -12.80 -8.93 -14.07
C LYS A 94 -11.39 -9.50 -14.29
N ASP A 95 -10.71 -9.07 -15.35
CA ASP A 95 -9.45 -9.66 -15.80
C ASP A 95 -8.22 -8.78 -15.54
N ILE A 96 -8.35 -7.69 -14.76
CA ILE A 96 -7.26 -6.77 -14.37
C ILE A 96 -6.01 -7.50 -13.85
N LYS A 97 -6.20 -8.66 -13.22
CA LYS A 97 -5.13 -9.45 -12.58
C LYS A 97 -4.22 -10.19 -13.55
N SER A 98 -4.61 -10.35 -14.82
CA SER A 98 -3.85 -11.16 -15.76
C SER A 98 -3.89 -10.56 -17.16
N ILE A 99 -2.73 -10.02 -17.59
CA ILE A 99 -2.56 -9.47 -18.95
C ILE A 99 -2.92 -10.50 -20.02
N LYS A 100 -2.62 -11.79 -19.79
CA LYS A 100 -2.99 -12.86 -20.72
C LYS A 100 -4.51 -12.95 -20.95
N ARG A 101 -5.30 -12.76 -19.90
CA ARG A 101 -6.77 -12.80 -19.98
C ARG A 101 -7.37 -11.51 -20.56
N LEU A 102 -6.61 -10.41 -20.56
CA LEU A 102 -7.01 -9.15 -21.20
C LEU A 102 -6.84 -9.20 -22.73
N ILE A 103 -5.80 -9.89 -23.21
CA ILE A 103 -5.47 -10.00 -24.65
C ILE A 103 -6.23 -11.15 -25.33
N ALA A 104 -6.65 -12.17 -24.56
CA ALA A 104 -7.54 -13.24 -25.03
C ALA A 104 -8.99 -12.76 -25.21
#